data_AF-A0A0F8ZTG8-F1
#
_entry.id   AF-A0A0F8ZTG8-F1
#
_cell.length_a   1.000
_cell.length_b   1.000
_cell.length_c   1.000
_cell.angle_alpha   90.00
_cell.angle_beta   90.00
_cell.angle_gamma   90.00
#
_symmetry.space_group_name_H-M   'P 1'
#
loop_
_entity.id
_entity.type
_entity.pdbx_description
1 polymer ?
#
loop_
_entity_poly.entity_id
_entity_poly.type
_entity_poly.pdbx_seq_one_letter_code
_entity_poly.pdbx_strand_id
1 'polypeptide(L)' 'MSNIGVIRFNGGEGTPLIDVRSDIDKYAGLCRRLENYFPLIHGPAERRPGTRFVKIAKEV' A
#
# COMPACT_ATOMS: atom_id res chain seq x y z
N MET A 1 3.43 16.73 -18.08
CA MET A 1 3.13 15.62 -17.14
C MET A 1 1.74 15.88 -16.58
N SER A 2 0.76 15.04 -16.91
CA SER A 2 -0.56 15.13 -16.28
C SER A 2 -0.40 14.80 -14.79
N ASN A 3 -0.82 15.72 -13.94
CA ASN A 3 -0.87 15.48 -12.50
C ASN A 3 -2.05 14.54 -12.24
N ILE A 4 -1.79 13.23 -12.29
CA ILE A 4 -2.80 12.21 -11.98
C ILE A 4 -3.02 12.32 -10.47
N GLY A 5 -4.10 12.98 -10.09
CA GLY A 5 -4.46 13.16 -8.68
C GLY A 5 -4.58 11.81 -8.00
N VAL A 6 -3.78 11.59 -6.95
CA VAL A 6 -3.94 10.43 -6.08
C VAL A 6 -5.30 10.58 -5.38
N ILE A 7 -6.26 9.77 -5.81
CA ILE A 7 -7.65 9.88 -5.36
C ILE A 7 -7.90 9.21 -4.01
N ARG A 8 -7.08 8.22 -3.61
CA ARG A 8 -7.19 7.51 -2.33
C ARG A 8 -5.81 7.04 -1.83
N PHE A 9 -5.61 7.06 -0.53
CA PHE A 9 -4.37 6.59 0.12
C PHE A 9 -4.49 5.21 0.78
N ASN A 10 -5.67 4.62 0.80
CA ASN A 10 -5.93 3.29 1.38
C ASN A 10 -6.43 2.26 0.36
N GLY A 11 -6.30 2.54 -0.94
CA GLY A 11 -6.74 1.62 -2.00
C GLY A 11 -5.96 0.30 -2.03
N GLY A 12 -4.71 0.30 -1.57
CA GLY A 12 -3.85 -0.89 -1.59
C GLY A 12 -3.22 -1.14 -2.97
N GLU A 13 -2.57 -2.30 -3.10
CA GLU A 13 -1.91 -2.73 -4.34
C GLU A 13 -2.90 -3.45 -5.27
N GLY A 14 -2.93 -3.05 -6.54
CA GLY A 14 -3.69 -3.71 -7.58
C GLY A 14 -2.90 -4.78 -8.32
N THR A 15 -3.56 -5.84 -8.77
CA THR A 15 -2.93 -6.82 -9.67
C THR A 15 -2.70 -6.18 -11.06
N PRO A 16 -1.60 -6.49 -11.75
CA PRO A 16 -1.38 -6.03 -13.13
C PRO A 16 -2.52 -6.38 -14.10
N LEU A 17 -3.27 -7.45 -13.81
CA LEU A 17 -4.41 -7.90 -14.62
C LEU A 17 -5.60 -6.93 -14.61
N ILE A 18 -5.68 -6.01 -13.64
CA ILE A 18 -6.77 -5.03 -13.53
C ILE A 18 -6.33 -3.59 -13.79
N ASP A 19 -5.05 -3.33 -14.10
CA ASP A 19 -4.49 -1.97 -14.26
C ASP A 19 -5.17 -1.19 -15.40
N VAL A 20 -5.69 -1.89 -16.41
CA VAL A 20 -6.35 -1.28 -17.59
C VAL A 20 -7.87 -1.22 -17.44
N ARG A 21 -8.45 -1.77 -16.36
CA ARG A 21 -9.90 -1.75 -16.15
C ARG A 21 -10.37 -0.36 -15.73
N SER A 22 -10.81 0.42 -16.71
CA SER A 22 -11.42 1.74 -16.54
C SER A 22 -12.92 1.69 -16.28
N ASP A 23 -13.55 0.53 -16.42
CA ASP A 23 -14.99 0.30 -16.24
C ASP A 23 -15.42 0.28 -14.77
N ILE A 24 -14.46 0.12 -13.84
CA ILE A 24 -14.73 0.03 -12.40
C ILE A 24 -13.99 1.13 -11.65
N ASP A 25 -14.75 2.12 -11.17
CA ASP A 25 -14.23 3.29 -10.44
C ASP A 25 -13.36 2.94 -9.23
N LYS A 26 -13.61 1.78 -8.61
CA LYS A 26 -12.83 1.32 -7.45
C LYS A 26 -11.34 1.17 -7.77
N TYR A 27 -10.98 0.80 -9.00
CA TYR A 27 -9.59 0.51 -9.36
C TYR A 27 -8.76 1.76 -9.64
N ALA A 28 -9.38 2.89 -9.91
CA ALA A 28 -8.69 4.15 -10.12
C ALA A 28 -7.87 4.59 -8.87
N GLY A 29 -8.25 4.15 -7.67
CA GLY A 29 -7.57 4.47 -6.42
C GLY A 29 -6.50 3.48 -5.96
N LEU A 30 -6.16 2.48 -6.78
CA LEU A 30 -5.12 1.50 -6.47
C LEU A 30 -3.72 2.03 -6.83
N CYS A 31 -2.70 1.49 -6.18
CA CYS A 31 -1.32 1.67 -6.59
C CYS A 31 -0.78 0.39 -7.25
N ARG A 32 0.23 0.53 -8.11
CA ARG A 32 0.89 -0.63 -8.75
C ARG A 32 1.85 -1.37 -7.82
N ARG A 33 2.32 -0.70 -6.77
CA ARG A 33 3.31 -1.24 -5.83
C ARG A 33 3.14 -0.60 -4.46
N LEU A 34 2.99 -1.41 -3.43
CA LEU A 34 2.85 -1.01 -2.02
C LEU A 34 3.87 -1.72 -1.14
N GLU A 35 5.04 -1.13 -0.97
CA GLU A 35 6.13 -1.74 -0.18
C GLU A 35 6.18 -1.20 1.24
N ASN A 36 6.19 -2.08 2.24
CA ASN A 36 6.31 -1.69 3.65
C ASN A 36 5.19 -0.74 4.13
N TYR A 37 4.00 -0.83 3.55
CA TYR A 37 2.80 -0.13 3.99
C TYR A 37 1.61 -1.09 4.12
N PHE A 38 0.66 -0.74 4.99
CA PHE A 38 -0.62 -1.43 5.17
C PHE A 38 -1.77 -0.47 4.84
N PRO A 39 -2.69 -0.82 3.92
CA PRO A 39 -3.89 -0.05 3.71
C PRO A 39 -4.85 -0.26 4.89
N LEU A 40 -5.31 0.84 5.50
CA LEU A 40 -6.29 0.78 6.59
C LEU A 40 -7.72 0.81 6.04
N ILE A 41 -8.66 0.19 6.76
CA ILE A 41 -10.10 0.22 6.42
C ILE A 41 -10.60 1.68 6.38
N HIS A 42 -10.13 2.49 7.33
CA HIS A 42 -10.41 3.92 7.42
C HIS A 42 -9.10 4.69 7.55
N GLY A 43 -9.01 5.86 6.89
CA GLY A 43 -7.81 6.71 6.93
C GLY A 43 -6.79 6.38 5.83
N PRO A 44 -5.51 6.74 6.02
CA PRO A 44 -4.45 6.53 5.04
C PRO A 44 -3.83 5.12 5.14
N ALA A 45 -2.96 4.76 4.19
CA ALA A 45 -2.04 3.65 4.40
C ALA A 45 -0.99 4.01 5.46
N GLU A 46 -0.68 3.06 6.34
CA GLU A 46 0.29 3.23 7.43
C GLU A 46 1.57 2.45 7.11
N ARG A 47 2.73 3.02 7.47
CA ARG A 47 4.01 2.32 7.28
C ARG A 47 4.08 1.11 8.20
N ARG A 48 4.51 -0.04 7.67
CA ARG A 48 4.76 -1.24 8.46
C ARG A 48 5.71 -0.90 9.62
N PRO A 49 5.34 -1.23 10.88
CA PRO A 49 6.23 -1.04 12.02
C PRO A 49 7.55 -1.77 11.80
N GLY A 50 8.64 -1.11 12.18
CA GLY A 50 9.96 -1.73 12.16
C GLY A 50 10.06 -2.87 13.17
N THR A 51 11.19 -3.57 13.14
CA THR A 51 11.52 -4.49 14.21
C THR A 51 12.10 -3.73 15.40
N ARG A 52 11.86 -4.24 16.60
CA ARG A 52 12.55 -3.79 17.81
C ARG A 52 13.41 -4.94 18.33
N PHE A 53 14.61 -4.63 18.76
CA PHE A 53 15.45 -5.59 19.48
C PHE A 53 14.79 -5.96 20.82
N VAL A 54 14.64 -7.26 21.09
CA VAL A 54 14.03 -7.78 22.32
C VAL A 54 15.10 -8.44 23.21
N LYS A 55 15.81 -9.44 22.69
CA LYS A 55 16.93 -10.11 23.37
C LYS A 55 17.79 -10.84 22.35
N ILE A 56 19.05 -11.13 22.72
CA ILE A 56 19.89 -12.05 21.96
C ILE A 56 19.44 -13.50 22.21
N ALA A 57 19.54 -14.37 21.20
CA ALA A 57 19.09 -15.75 21.32
C ALA A 57 20.06 -16.61 22.14
N LYS A 58 21.36 -16.32 22.06
CA LYS A 58 22.41 -16.97 22.84
C LYS A 58 23.51 -15.96 23.11
N GLU A 59 23.91 -15.84 24.37
CA GLU A 59 25.09 -15.08 24.77
C GLU A 59 26.33 -15.84 24.31
N VAL A 60 27.33 -15.11 23.80
CA VAL A 60 28.65 -15.65 23.40
C VAL A 60 29.54 -15.72 24.62
#